data_AF-A0AAU0PZG3-F1
#
_entry.id   AF-A0AAU0PZG3-F1
#
_cell.length_a   1.000
_cell.length_b   1.000
_cell.length_c   1.000
_cell.angle_alpha   90.00
_cell.angle_beta   90.00
_cell.angle_gamma   90.00
#
_symmetry.space_group_name_H-M   'P 1'
#
loop_
_entity.id
_entity.type
_entity.pdbx_description
1 polymer ?
#
loop_
_entity_poly.entity_id
_entity_poly.type
_entity_poly.pdbx_seq_one_letter_code
_entity_poly.pdbx_strand_id
1 'polypeptide(L)'
;MPLPPLIRRHGTQTVTVISSSSGTDSRADYESVVLNDSGIEKAYFGTETPVYEGDRIEFPDPRGGKFHYLVTRIIVNHLPGGPFADLAYTEARLDKKDLPRVAPIRRLTLENLHPRVIDSAGKLFADGHFSRAVNEAFVSIDVRVRGLLGSENSGTKLMDEAFGGKDAKVSVARHEGRSGIDEQAGFHALFRGAMLGVRNPGSHELASEQDPQEALEYLALASLLHRRLDSI
;
A
#
# COMPACT_ATOMS: atom_id res chain seq x y z
N MET A 1 0.76 22.01 -27.90
CA MET A 1 0.05 21.89 -29.19
C MET A 1 -0.45 20.46 -29.39
N PRO A 2 -1.55 20.24 -30.15
CA PRO A 2 -1.98 18.89 -30.54
C PRO A 2 -0.96 18.23 -31.47
N LEU A 3 -1.07 16.92 -31.68
CA LEU A 3 -0.18 16.18 -32.57
C LEU A 3 -0.19 16.76 -34.00
N PRO A 4 0.99 17.00 -34.61
CA PRO A 4 1.07 17.51 -35.98
C PRO A 4 0.35 16.60 -37.00
N PRO A 5 -0.34 17.17 -38.02
CA PRO A 5 -1.06 16.38 -39.03
C PRO A 5 -0.21 15.34 -39.76
N LEU A 6 1.10 15.61 -39.93
CA LEU A 6 2.03 14.66 -40.55
C LEU A 6 2.17 13.36 -39.74
N ILE A 7 2.22 13.46 -38.41
CA ILE A 7 2.36 12.30 -37.52
C ILE A 7 1.02 11.55 -37.44
N ARG A 8 -0.11 12.27 -37.42
CA ARG A 8 -1.46 11.68 -37.37
C ARG A 8 -1.80 10.79 -38.57
N ARG A 9 -1.08 10.90 -39.70
CA ARG A 9 -1.27 10.06 -40.89
C ARG A 9 -1.07 8.56 -40.63
N HIS A 10 -0.32 8.20 -39.59
CA HIS A 10 -0.10 6.81 -39.21
C HIS A 10 -1.27 6.20 -38.41
N GLY A 11 -2.34 6.96 -38.15
CA GLY A 11 -3.48 6.54 -37.34
C GLY A 11 -3.26 6.89 -35.87
N THR A 12 -4.22 7.60 -35.29
CA THR A 12 -4.23 7.95 -33.87
C THR A 12 -5.07 6.95 -33.08
N GLN A 13 -4.67 6.68 -31.84
CA GLN A 13 -5.45 5.92 -30.89
C GLN A 13 -5.46 6.60 -29.52
N THR A 14 -6.42 6.22 -28.69
CA THR A 14 -6.46 6.65 -27.29
C THR A 14 -5.52 5.77 -26.47
N VAL A 15 -4.64 6.43 -25.73
CA VAL A 15 -3.71 5.80 -24.78
C VAL A 15 -4.02 6.30 -23.38
N THR A 16 -4.16 5.39 -22.42
CA THR A 16 -4.24 5.74 -21.00
C THR A 16 -2.84 5.88 -20.44
N VAL A 17 -2.48 7.09 -20.02
CA VAL A 17 -1.26 7.36 -19.26
C VAL A 17 -1.58 7.24 -17.77
N ILE A 18 -0.79 6.42 -17.08
CA ILE A 18 -0.86 6.21 -15.64
C ILE A 18 0.40 6.79 -15.02
N SER A 19 0.24 7.93 -14.34
CA SER A 19 1.33 8.57 -13.63
C SER A 19 1.25 8.22 -12.14
N SER A 20 2.41 7.97 -11.55
CA SER A 20 2.53 7.61 -10.14
C SER A 20 3.32 8.67 -9.41
N SER A 21 2.67 9.82 -9.17
CA SER A 21 3.23 10.85 -8.30
C SER A 21 2.77 10.61 -6.86
N SER A 22 3.71 10.63 -5.92
CA SER A 22 3.40 10.68 -4.47
C SER A 22 2.60 9.49 -3.89
N GLY A 23 2.59 8.33 -4.57
CA GLY A 23 1.97 7.10 -4.06
C GLY A 23 0.48 6.91 -4.41
N THR A 24 -0.12 7.82 -5.18
CA THR A 24 -1.46 7.65 -5.77
C THR A 24 -1.33 7.60 -7.29
N ASP A 25 -1.84 6.53 -7.91
CA ASP A 25 -1.84 6.40 -9.36
C ASP A 25 -2.96 7.28 -9.94
N SER A 26 -2.60 8.23 -10.81
CA SER A 26 -3.56 9.02 -11.58
C SER A 26 -3.63 8.49 -13.00
N ARG A 27 -4.84 8.44 -13.58
CA ARG A 27 -5.08 7.88 -14.93
C ARG A 27 -5.73 8.95 -15.79
N ALA A 28 -5.20 9.17 -16.98
CA ALA A 28 -5.76 10.10 -17.95
C ALA A 28 -5.56 9.58 -19.37
N ASP A 29 -6.55 9.84 -20.23
CA ASP A 29 -6.56 9.38 -21.62
C ASP A 29 -6.09 10.48 -22.56
N TYR A 30 -5.17 10.15 -23.47
CA TYR A 30 -4.59 11.07 -24.42
C TYR A 30 -4.61 10.49 -25.84
N GLU A 31 -4.76 11.37 -26.83
CA GLU A 31 -4.54 11.02 -28.23
C GLU A 31 -3.04 10.79 -28.46
N SER A 32 -2.71 9.67 -29.09
CA SER A 32 -1.34 9.27 -29.35
C SER A 32 -1.22 8.51 -30.67
N VAL A 33 -0.06 8.61 -31.31
CA VAL A 33 0.33 7.70 -32.41
C VAL A 33 1.36 6.74 -31.85
N VAL A 34 1.03 5.44 -31.82
CA VAL A 34 1.95 4.41 -31.33
C VAL A 34 2.51 3.63 -32.52
N LEU A 35 3.84 3.65 -32.67
CA LEU A 35 4.56 2.90 -33.68
C LEU A 35 5.29 1.73 -33.01
N ASN A 36 4.87 0.52 -33.35
CA ASN A 36 5.48 -0.73 -32.89
C ASN A 36 6.30 -1.34 -34.06
N ASP A 37 7.43 -0.73 -34.40
CA ASP A 37 8.30 -1.22 -35.47
C ASP A 37 9.55 -1.92 -34.90
N SER A 38 9.73 -3.18 -35.29
CA SER A 38 10.99 -3.95 -35.22
C SER A 38 11.84 -3.79 -33.95
N GLY A 39 11.21 -3.74 -32.77
CA GLY A 39 11.89 -3.74 -31.46
C GLY A 39 12.13 -2.38 -30.81
N ILE A 40 11.64 -1.28 -31.38
CA ILE A 40 11.58 0.02 -30.69
C ILE A 40 10.13 0.49 -30.69
N GLU A 41 9.50 0.40 -29.53
CA GLU A 41 8.13 0.87 -29.34
C GLU A 41 8.18 2.36 -29.01
N LYS A 42 7.49 3.17 -29.81
CA LYS A 42 7.42 4.62 -29.62
C LYS A 42 5.98 5.08 -29.59
N ALA A 43 5.71 6.06 -28.76
CA ALA A 43 4.47 6.82 -28.78
C ALA A 43 4.77 8.29 -29.04
N TYR A 44 3.96 8.95 -29.88
CA TYR A 44 4.04 10.37 -30.10
C TYR A 44 2.84 11.05 -29.47
N PHE A 45 3.10 12.12 -28.73
CA PHE A 45 2.11 12.94 -28.05
C PHE A 45 2.22 14.42 -28.45
N GLY A 46 1.19 15.19 -28.14
CA GLY A 46 1.27 16.65 -28.22
C GLY A 46 2.23 17.19 -27.17
N THR A 47 2.81 18.37 -27.41
CA THR A 47 3.80 18.96 -26.50
C THR A 47 3.27 19.30 -25.10
N GLU A 48 1.96 19.49 -24.95
CA GLU A 48 1.33 19.76 -23.63
C GLU A 48 0.89 18.49 -22.90
N THR A 49 0.99 17.32 -23.54
CA THR A 49 0.58 16.08 -22.90
C THR A 49 1.51 15.79 -21.72
N PRO A 50 0.99 15.72 -20.49
CA PRO A 50 1.81 15.52 -19.30
C PRO A 50 2.21 14.04 -19.18
N VAL A 51 3.18 13.62 -20.00
CA VAL A 51 3.77 12.29 -19.99
C VAL A 51 5.26 12.40 -19.64
N TYR A 52 5.71 11.57 -18.69
CA TYR A 52 7.04 11.63 -18.11
C TYR A 52 7.71 10.26 -18.07
N GLU A 53 9.03 10.26 -17.90
CA GLU A 53 9.78 9.01 -17.67
C GLU A 53 9.30 8.32 -16.39
N GLY A 54 9.05 7.01 -16.48
CA GLY A 54 8.47 6.21 -15.39
C GLY A 54 6.94 6.07 -15.44
N ASP A 55 6.24 6.88 -16.25
CA ASP A 55 4.81 6.70 -16.49
C ASP A 55 4.52 5.38 -17.22
N ARG A 56 3.30 4.87 -17.05
CA ARG A 56 2.83 3.70 -17.78
C ARG A 56 1.83 4.08 -18.82
N ILE A 57 1.85 3.36 -19.93
CA ILE A 57 0.96 3.55 -21.05
C ILE A 57 0.18 2.25 -21.27
N GLU A 58 -1.15 2.37 -21.32
CA GLU A 58 -2.05 1.28 -21.68
C GLU A 58 -2.85 1.61 -22.94
N PHE A 59 -3.02 0.65 -23.84
CA PHE A 59 -3.92 0.77 -25.00
C PHE A 59 -4.44 -0.61 -25.45
N PRO A 60 -5.55 -0.68 -26.21
CA PRO A 60 -6.18 -1.96 -26.56
C PRO A 60 -5.26 -2.91 -27.34
N ASP A 61 -5.28 -4.20 -26.98
CA ASP A 61 -4.67 -5.29 -27.74
C ASP A 61 -5.71 -5.88 -28.73
N PRO A 62 -5.36 -6.12 -30.02
CA PRO A 62 -6.20 -6.81 -30.99
C PRO A 62 -6.84 -8.13 -30.51
N ARG A 63 -6.28 -8.79 -29.49
CA ARG A 63 -6.80 -10.03 -28.89
C ARG A 63 -7.84 -9.80 -27.80
N GLY A 64 -8.24 -8.55 -27.53
CA GLY A 64 -9.23 -8.20 -26.49
C GLY A 64 -8.64 -7.91 -25.11
N GLY A 65 -7.32 -7.72 -25.01
CA GLY A 65 -6.62 -7.30 -23.80
C GLY A 65 -6.19 -5.82 -23.85
N LYS A 66 -5.22 -5.47 -23.02
CA LYS A 66 -4.48 -4.20 -23.13
C LYS A 66 -2.99 -4.50 -23.26
N PHE A 67 -2.32 -3.77 -24.13
CA PHE A 67 -0.87 -3.66 -24.03
C PHE A 67 -0.50 -2.76 -22.86
N HIS A 68 0.63 -3.07 -22.23
CA HIS A 68 1.19 -2.29 -21.14
C HIS A 68 2.65 -1.98 -21.44
N TYR A 69 3.01 -0.70 -21.35
CA TYR A 69 4.36 -0.23 -21.60
C TYR A 69 4.82 0.73 -20.51
N LEU A 70 6.13 0.73 -20.25
CA LEU A 70 6.79 1.74 -19.44
C LEU A 70 7.39 2.82 -20.35
N VAL A 71 7.16 4.09 -20.02
CA VAL A 71 7.88 5.21 -20.63
C VAL A 71 9.29 5.23 -20.06
N THR A 72 10.27 4.86 -20.88
CA THR A 72 11.69 4.81 -20.48
C THR A 72 12.43 6.09 -20.82
N ARG A 73 11.95 6.85 -21.81
CA ARG A 73 12.57 8.10 -22.22
C ARG A 73 11.56 9.06 -22.83
N ILE A 74 11.67 10.34 -22.50
CA ILE A 74 10.91 11.42 -23.15
C ILE A 74 11.84 12.33 -23.95
N ILE A 75 11.49 12.58 -25.20
CA ILE A 75 12.16 13.53 -26.09
C ILE A 75 11.13 14.56 -26.55
N VAL A 76 11.23 15.78 -26.04
CA VAL A 76 10.36 16.89 -26.46
C VAL A 76 11.00 17.60 -27.64
N ASN A 77 10.42 17.42 -28.83
CA ASN A 77 10.86 18.12 -30.03
C ASN A 77 10.11 19.45 -30.11
N HIS A 78 10.70 20.49 -29.51
CA HIS A 78 10.18 21.85 -29.53
C HIS A 78 10.97 22.72 -30.52
N LEU A 79 10.29 23.33 -31.48
CA LEU A 79 10.88 24.18 -32.52
C LEU A 79 10.33 25.62 -32.42
N PRO A 80 10.77 26.42 -31.44
CA PRO A 80 10.19 27.74 -31.20
C PRO A 80 10.54 28.73 -32.32
N GLY A 81 9.54 29.48 -32.80
CA GLY A 81 9.74 30.67 -33.64
C GLY A 81 10.23 30.44 -35.07
N GLY A 82 10.22 29.19 -35.56
CA GLY A 82 10.61 28.84 -36.93
C GLY A 82 9.43 28.49 -37.84
N PRO A 83 9.65 28.34 -39.16
CA PRO A 83 8.62 27.96 -40.14
C PRO A 83 8.03 26.56 -39.92
N PHE A 84 8.56 25.80 -38.95
CA PHE A 84 8.16 24.45 -38.59
C PHE A 84 7.65 24.35 -37.14
N ALA A 85 7.27 25.48 -36.51
CA ALA A 85 6.74 25.49 -35.14
C ALA A 85 5.52 24.55 -34.98
N ASP A 86 4.70 24.42 -36.03
CA ASP A 86 3.52 23.54 -36.07
C ASP A 86 3.87 22.04 -36.16
N LEU A 87 5.16 21.70 -36.23
CA LEU A 87 5.66 20.32 -36.23
C LEU A 87 6.21 19.89 -34.87
N ALA A 88 5.92 20.61 -33.78
CA ALA A 88 6.38 20.23 -32.45
C ALA A 88 5.62 19.00 -31.91
N TYR A 89 6.33 18.07 -31.28
CA TYR A 89 5.76 16.85 -30.70
C TYR A 89 6.63 16.30 -29.56
N THR A 90 6.05 15.43 -28.74
CA THR A 90 6.77 14.66 -27.72
C THR A 90 6.89 13.21 -28.17
N GLU A 91 8.11 12.69 -28.30
CA GLU A 91 8.40 11.27 -28.52
C GLU A 91 8.64 10.58 -27.17
N ALA A 92 7.85 9.57 -26.86
CA ALA A 92 8.03 8.68 -25.73
C ALA A 92 8.57 7.33 -26.22
N ARG A 93 9.70 6.90 -25.68
CA ARG A 93 10.22 5.54 -25.91
C ARG A 93 9.61 4.59 -24.90
N LEU A 94 9.11 3.48 -25.40
CA LEU A 94 8.37 2.46 -24.66
C LEU A 94 9.22 1.19 -24.55
N ASP A 95 9.06 0.47 -23.45
CA ASP A 95 9.67 -0.85 -23.23
C ASP A 95 8.62 -1.81 -22.66
N LYS A 96 8.66 -3.07 -23.14
CA LYS A 96 7.87 -4.22 -22.66
C LYS A 96 8.40 -4.84 -21.37
N LYS A 97 9.60 -4.47 -20.90
CA LYS A 97 10.16 -5.00 -19.66
C LYS A 97 9.09 -5.02 -18.58
N ASP A 98 8.88 -6.21 -18.01
CA ASP A 98 7.81 -6.52 -17.07
C ASP A 98 7.49 -5.30 -16.20
N LEU A 99 6.24 -4.83 -16.28
CA LEU A 99 5.74 -3.79 -15.41
C LEU A 99 6.21 -4.13 -13.99
N PRO A 100 6.90 -3.21 -13.29
CA PRO A 100 7.35 -3.50 -11.93
C PRO A 100 6.13 -3.94 -11.13
N ARG A 101 6.21 -5.11 -10.49
CA ARG A 101 5.10 -5.66 -9.69
C ARG A 101 4.69 -4.60 -8.67
N VAL A 102 3.55 -3.96 -8.88
CA VAL A 102 3.03 -2.96 -7.94
C VAL A 102 2.14 -3.65 -6.94
N ALA A 103 2.53 -3.60 -5.68
CA ALA A 103 1.64 -3.99 -4.60
C ALA A 103 0.43 -3.05 -4.58
N PRO A 104 -0.81 -3.57 -4.47
CA PRO A 104 -2.02 -2.73 -4.33
C PRO A 104 -1.95 -1.77 -3.14
N ILE A 105 -1.21 -2.15 -2.10
CA ILE A 105 -0.89 -1.31 -0.94
C ILE A 105 0.61 -1.06 -0.95
N ARG A 106 1.00 0.20 -1.11
CA ARG A 106 2.42 0.60 -1.25
C ARG A 106 3.01 1.16 0.03
N ARG A 107 2.16 1.65 0.93
CA ARG A 107 2.57 2.25 2.19
C ARG A 107 1.52 1.95 3.26
N LEU A 108 1.98 1.58 4.45
CA LEU A 108 1.15 1.55 5.63
C LEU A 108 1.25 2.93 6.31
N THR A 109 0.10 3.53 6.58
CA THR A 109 -0.02 4.80 7.30
C THR A 109 -0.98 4.63 8.48
N LEU A 110 -0.95 5.56 9.43
CA LEU A 110 -1.74 5.50 10.66
C LEU A 110 -3.25 5.33 10.38
N GLU A 111 -3.76 6.03 9.37
CA GLU A 111 -5.13 5.96 8.85
C GLU A 111 -5.53 4.61 8.23
N ASN A 112 -4.56 3.74 7.91
CA ASN A 112 -4.84 2.37 7.46
C ASN A 112 -4.99 1.37 8.63
N LEU A 113 -4.69 1.78 9.87
CA LEU A 113 -4.75 0.91 11.04
C LEU A 113 -6.20 0.66 11.50
N HIS A 114 -6.37 -0.34 12.36
CA HIS A 114 -7.66 -0.67 12.94
C HIS A 114 -8.17 0.52 13.80
N PRO A 115 -9.49 0.86 13.78
CA PRO A 115 -10.03 2.03 14.48
C PRO A 115 -9.63 2.12 15.95
N ARG A 116 -9.70 1.02 16.71
CA ARG A 116 -9.26 1.00 18.12
C ARG A 116 -7.81 1.41 18.35
N VAL A 117 -6.90 1.13 17.39
CA VAL A 117 -5.50 1.58 17.49
C VAL A 117 -5.40 3.08 17.21
N ILE A 118 -6.15 3.57 16.22
CA ILE A 118 -6.22 5.00 15.93
C ILE A 118 -6.75 5.76 17.16
N ASP A 119 -7.80 5.24 17.80
CA ASP A 119 -8.42 5.85 18.98
C ASP A 119 -7.48 5.87 20.20
N SER A 120 -6.76 4.78 20.47
CA SER A 120 -5.89 4.67 21.65
C SER A 120 -4.52 5.32 21.47
N ALA A 121 -3.93 5.22 20.28
CA ALA A 121 -2.54 5.55 20.04
C ALA A 121 -2.33 6.67 19.00
N GLY A 122 -3.34 7.00 18.19
CA GLY A 122 -3.15 7.83 17.01
C GLY A 122 -2.67 9.25 17.33
N LYS A 123 -3.26 9.90 18.34
CA LYS A 123 -2.83 11.23 18.79
C LYS A 123 -1.39 11.22 19.33
N LEU A 124 -1.09 10.25 20.20
CA LEU A 124 0.25 10.09 20.78
C LEU A 124 1.31 9.89 19.69
N PHE A 125 1.00 9.07 18.67
CA PHE A 125 1.91 8.84 17.56
C PHE A 125 2.13 10.12 16.74
N ALA A 126 1.06 10.86 16.44
CA ALA A 126 1.15 12.13 15.70
C ALA A 126 1.94 13.20 16.48
N ASP A 127 1.86 13.19 17.80
CA ASP A 127 2.57 14.12 18.69
C ASP A 127 4.04 13.69 18.97
N GLY A 128 4.51 12.60 18.37
CA GLY A 128 5.87 12.09 18.53
C GLY A 128 6.11 11.26 19.81
N HIS A 129 5.05 10.88 20.52
CA HIS A 129 5.10 10.04 21.72
C HIS A 129 5.07 8.55 21.38
N PHE A 130 6.03 8.07 20.59
CA PHE A 130 6.01 6.74 19.97
C PHE A 130 5.91 5.57 20.96
N SER A 131 6.76 5.52 22.00
CA SER A 131 6.71 4.43 22.99
C SER A 131 5.40 4.40 23.76
N ARG A 132 4.84 5.58 24.07
CA ARG A 132 3.52 5.67 24.72
C ARG A 132 2.40 5.24 23.78
N ALA A 133 2.46 5.63 22.51
CA ALA A 133 1.50 5.20 21.50
C ALA A 133 1.47 3.66 21.38
N VAL A 134 2.65 3.03 21.32
CA VAL A 134 2.76 1.57 21.32
C VAL A 134 2.15 0.97 22.58
N ASN A 135 2.53 1.46 23.77
CA ASN A 135 1.96 0.94 25.02
C ASN A 135 0.43 1.04 25.06
N GLU A 136 -0.16 2.19 24.71
CA GLU A 136 -1.61 2.38 24.70
C GLU A 136 -2.32 1.47 23.69
N ALA A 137 -1.71 1.19 22.53
CA ALA A 137 -2.26 0.24 21.57
C ALA A 137 -2.30 -1.21 22.10
N PHE A 138 -1.32 -1.64 22.88
CA PHE A 138 -1.34 -2.97 23.49
C PHE A 138 -2.24 -3.02 24.75
N VAL A 139 -2.35 -1.92 25.49
CA VAL A 139 -3.35 -1.77 26.56
C VAL A 139 -4.77 -1.87 26.00
N SER A 140 -5.05 -1.28 24.82
CA SER A 140 -6.39 -1.38 24.23
C SER A 140 -6.78 -2.81 23.84
N ILE A 141 -5.81 -3.67 23.49
CA ILE A 141 -6.03 -5.11 23.28
C ILE A 141 -6.41 -5.78 24.61
N ASP A 142 -5.63 -5.54 25.67
CA ASP A 142 -5.85 -6.10 27.00
C ASP A 142 -7.25 -5.75 27.53
N VAL A 143 -7.65 -4.47 27.42
CA VAL A 143 -8.99 -3.98 27.77
C VAL A 143 -10.08 -4.66 26.95
N ARG A 144 -9.88 -4.82 25.63
CA ARG A 144 -10.87 -5.46 24.76
C ARG A 144 -11.06 -6.94 25.13
N VAL A 145 -9.97 -7.69 25.33
CA VAL A 145 -10.04 -9.11 25.70
C VAL A 145 -10.66 -9.28 27.09
N ARG A 146 -10.34 -8.38 28.03
CA ARG A 146 -10.98 -8.37 29.35
C ARG A 146 -12.49 -8.22 29.23
N GLY A 147 -12.94 -7.26 28.42
CA GLY A 147 -14.37 -7.02 28.19
C GLY A 147 -15.10 -8.20 27.55
N LEU A 148 -14.43 -8.99 26.69
CA LEU A 148 -15.02 -10.20 26.11
C LEU A 148 -15.23 -11.31 27.13
N LEU A 149 -14.38 -11.40 28.16
CA LEU A 149 -14.43 -12.45 29.17
C LEU A 149 -15.15 -12.06 30.47
N GLY A 150 -15.25 -10.76 30.76
CA GLY A 150 -15.58 -10.29 32.11
C GLY A 150 -14.53 -10.70 33.16
N SER A 151 -13.28 -10.91 32.73
CA SER A 151 -12.17 -11.31 33.61
C SER A 151 -11.55 -10.10 34.31
N GLU A 152 -10.87 -10.30 35.42
CA GLU A 152 -10.03 -9.27 36.07
C GLU A 152 -8.54 -9.46 35.76
N ASN A 153 -8.19 -10.50 34.99
CA ASN A 153 -6.81 -10.77 34.61
C ASN A 153 -6.27 -9.70 33.63
N SER A 154 -4.94 -9.67 33.48
CA SER A 154 -4.22 -8.83 32.51
C SER A 154 -2.96 -9.52 32.01
N GLY A 155 -2.44 -9.06 30.88
CA GLY A 155 -1.22 -9.53 30.27
C GLY A 155 -1.32 -10.99 29.84
N THR A 156 -0.23 -11.74 30.02
CA THR A 156 -0.15 -13.15 29.59
C THR A 156 -1.22 -14.03 30.23
N LYS A 157 -1.55 -13.81 31.52
CA LYS A 157 -2.60 -14.56 32.21
C LYS A 157 -3.97 -14.41 31.55
N LEU A 158 -4.31 -13.19 31.11
CA LEU A 158 -5.57 -12.93 30.40
C LEU A 158 -5.58 -13.60 29.02
N MET A 159 -4.46 -13.56 28.29
CA MET A 159 -4.36 -14.19 26.97
C MET A 159 -4.41 -15.72 27.06
N ASP A 160 -3.78 -16.29 28.11
CA ASP A 160 -3.82 -17.72 28.42
C ASP A 160 -5.24 -18.17 28.78
N GLU A 161 -5.98 -17.36 29.55
CA GLU A 161 -7.39 -17.61 29.87
C GLU A 161 -8.31 -17.51 28.63
N ALA A 162 -8.09 -16.52 27.76
CA ALA A 162 -8.94 -16.25 26.61
C ALA A 162 -8.77 -17.28 25.49
N PHE A 163 -7.52 -17.53 25.10
CA PHE A 163 -7.20 -18.20 23.83
C PHE A 163 -6.53 -19.55 24.01
N GLY A 164 -6.05 -19.87 25.22
CA GLY A 164 -5.31 -21.09 25.51
C GLY A 164 -6.19 -22.30 25.85
N GLY A 165 -5.54 -23.46 25.93
CA GLY A 165 -6.18 -24.72 26.29
C GLY A 165 -6.88 -25.42 25.13
N LYS A 166 -7.45 -26.61 25.40
CA LYS A 166 -8.26 -27.36 24.42
C LYS A 166 -9.61 -26.70 24.17
N ASP A 167 -10.17 -26.07 25.19
CA ASP A 167 -11.46 -25.38 25.17
C ASP A 167 -11.23 -23.87 25.40
N ALA A 168 -10.70 -23.19 24.39
CA ALA A 168 -10.49 -21.74 24.46
C ALA A 168 -11.82 -21.01 24.66
N LYS A 169 -11.87 -20.07 25.60
CA LYS A 169 -13.08 -19.27 25.88
C LYS A 169 -13.45 -18.35 24.71
N VAL A 170 -12.45 -17.93 23.94
CA VAL A 170 -12.60 -17.09 22.76
C VAL A 170 -11.89 -17.76 21.58
N SER A 171 -12.66 -18.09 20.55
CA SER A 171 -12.11 -18.60 19.30
C SER A 171 -11.64 -17.44 18.42
N VAL A 172 -10.40 -17.51 17.96
CA VAL A 172 -9.79 -16.58 16.98
C VAL A 172 -9.45 -17.29 15.66
N ALA A 173 -9.70 -18.60 15.59
CA ALA A 173 -9.59 -19.38 14.36
C ALA A 173 -10.67 -18.97 13.35
N ARG A 174 -10.28 -18.83 12.09
CA ARG A 174 -11.18 -18.56 10.96
C ARG A 174 -11.41 -19.79 10.08
N HIS A 175 -10.59 -20.82 10.27
CA HIS A 175 -10.67 -22.07 9.55
C HIS A 175 -11.19 -23.18 10.47
N GLU A 176 -11.77 -24.21 9.87
CA GLU A 176 -12.19 -25.41 10.58
C GLU A 176 -11.09 -26.50 10.56
N GLY A 177 -11.33 -27.57 11.33
CA GLY A 177 -10.47 -28.74 11.35
C GLY A 177 -9.06 -28.45 11.88
N ARG A 178 -8.07 -29.16 11.34
CA ARG A 178 -6.68 -29.06 11.81
C ARG A 178 -6.12 -27.64 11.67
N SER A 179 -6.41 -26.97 10.56
CA SER A 179 -5.96 -25.59 10.31
C SER A 179 -6.52 -24.60 11.34
N GLY A 180 -7.77 -24.79 11.78
CA GLY A 180 -8.36 -23.99 12.84
C GLY A 180 -7.66 -24.15 14.19
N ILE A 181 -7.32 -25.39 14.54
CA ILE A 181 -6.59 -25.69 15.80
C ILE A 181 -5.21 -25.03 15.79
N ASP A 182 -4.49 -25.15 14.67
CA ASP A 182 -3.16 -24.56 14.53
C ASP A 182 -3.23 -23.01 14.49
N GLU A 183 -4.26 -22.43 13.86
CA GLU A 183 -4.49 -20.98 13.84
C GLU A 183 -4.84 -20.44 15.23
N GLN A 184 -5.70 -21.14 15.99
CA GLN A 184 -6.02 -20.80 17.38
C GLN A 184 -4.76 -20.77 18.24
N ALA A 185 -3.96 -21.85 18.20
CA ALA A 185 -2.72 -21.95 18.96
C ALA A 185 -1.70 -20.87 18.54
N GLY A 186 -1.60 -20.60 17.24
CA GLY A 186 -0.73 -19.56 16.70
C GLY A 186 -1.13 -18.16 17.18
N PHE A 187 -2.41 -17.81 17.09
CA PHE A 187 -2.87 -16.50 17.58
C PHE A 187 -2.81 -16.38 19.10
N HIS A 188 -3.08 -17.45 19.85
CA HIS A 188 -2.84 -17.47 21.29
C HIS A 188 -1.38 -17.10 21.61
N ALA A 189 -0.43 -17.72 20.92
CA ALA A 189 1.00 -17.40 21.08
C ALA A 189 1.32 -15.94 20.71
N LEU A 190 0.72 -15.41 19.64
CA LEU A 190 0.89 -14.00 19.24
C LEU A 190 0.34 -13.02 20.29
N PHE A 191 -0.88 -13.23 20.78
CA PHE A 191 -1.48 -12.39 21.83
C PHE A 191 -0.65 -12.44 23.11
N ARG A 192 -0.25 -13.63 23.53
CA ARG A 192 0.58 -13.83 24.72
C ARG A 192 1.96 -13.19 24.58
N GLY A 193 2.61 -13.40 23.43
CA GLY A 193 3.91 -12.83 23.10
C GLY A 193 3.88 -11.30 23.04
N ALA A 194 2.84 -10.73 22.45
CA ALA A 194 2.61 -9.27 22.44
C ALA A 194 2.52 -8.69 23.85
N MET A 195 1.77 -9.34 24.74
CA MET A 195 1.67 -8.89 26.13
C MET A 195 3.00 -9.03 26.89
N LEU A 196 3.75 -10.11 26.65
CA LEU A 196 5.01 -10.37 27.36
C LEU A 196 6.19 -9.53 26.85
N GLY A 197 6.31 -9.39 25.54
CA GLY A 197 7.49 -8.83 24.87
C GLY A 197 7.34 -7.38 24.45
N VAL A 198 6.11 -6.84 24.38
CA VAL A 198 5.88 -5.45 23.97
C VAL A 198 5.29 -4.62 25.10
N ARG A 199 4.23 -5.10 25.75
CA ARG A 199 3.61 -4.37 26.87
C ARG A 199 4.45 -4.43 28.15
N ASN A 200 5.07 -5.57 28.45
CA ASN A 200 5.76 -5.80 29.73
C ASN A 200 7.14 -5.10 29.89
N PRO A 201 7.96 -4.86 28.86
CA PRO A 201 9.28 -4.25 29.06
C PRO A 201 9.25 -2.75 29.39
N GLY A 202 8.14 -2.05 29.07
CA GLY A 202 8.05 -0.59 29.17
C GLY A 202 7.86 0.00 30.57
N SER A 203 7.76 -0.82 31.63
CA SER A 203 7.57 -0.29 33.00
C SER A 203 8.87 -0.06 33.79
N HIS A 204 10.03 -0.49 33.27
CA HIS A 204 11.28 -0.48 34.04
C HIS A 204 12.50 0.13 33.35
N GLU A 205 12.50 0.33 32.03
CA GLU A 205 13.60 1.01 31.32
C GLU A 205 13.19 2.43 30.96
N LEU A 206 14.02 3.41 31.32
CA LEU A 206 13.88 4.82 30.91
C LEU A 206 13.61 4.86 29.41
N ALA A 207 12.42 5.32 29.02
CA ALA A 207 11.96 5.33 27.63
C ALA A 207 13.05 5.85 26.69
N SER A 208 13.70 4.94 25.96
CA SER A 208 14.55 5.31 24.85
C SER A 208 13.68 5.97 23.79
N GLU A 209 14.25 6.91 23.04
CA GLU A 209 13.59 7.44 21.85
C GLU A 209 13.34 6.27 20.89
N GLN A 210 12.08 5.86 20.80
CA GLN A 210 11.67 4.81 19.89
C GLN A 210 11.56 5.36 18.47
N ASP A 211 12.12 4.63 17.50
CA ASP A 211 12.05 5.00 16.09
C ASP A 211 10.59 5.06 15.61
N PRO A 212 10.18 6.12 14.88
CA PRO A 212 8.80 6.27 14.41
C PRO A 212 8.33 5.12 13.51
N GLN A 213 9.21 4.58 12.68
CA GLN A 213 8.88 3.50 11.76
C GLN A 213 8.71 2.18 12.51
N GLU A 214 9.61 1.87 13.44
CA GLU A 214 9.47 0.72 14.34
C GLU A 214 8.18 0.81 15.19
N ALA A 215 7.87 2.01 15.72
CA ALA A 215 6.61 2.22 16.43
C ALA A 215 5.39 1.97 15.55
N LEU A 216 5.41 2.40 14.29
CA LEU A 216 4.33 2.13 13.34
C LEU A 216 4.16 0.62 13.09
N GLU A 217 5.24 -0.15 13.07
CA GLU A 217 5.22 -1.61 12.92
C GLU A 217 4.58 -2.29 14.14
N TYR A 218 4.88 -1.82 15.35
CA TYR A 218 4.18 -2.26 16.56
C TYR A 218 2.68 -1.92 16.52
N LEU A 219 2.32 -0.72 16.08
CA LEU A 219 0.91 -0.34 15.89
C LEU A 219 0.23 -1.19 14.80
N ALA A 220 0.97 -1.60 13.76
CA ALA A 220 0.50 -2.53 12.73
C ALA A 220 0.20 -3.92 13.32
N LEU A 221 1.07 -4.43 14.19
CA LEU A 221 0.84 -5.67 14.92
C LEU A 221 -0.41 -5.56 15.81
N ALA A 222 -0.53 -4.48 16.59
CA ALA A 222 -1.71 -4.27 17.42
C ALA A 222 -3.01 -4.19 16.58
N SER A 223 -2.93 -3.55 15.41
CA SER A 223 -4.01 -3.46 14.43
C SER A 223 -4.43 -4.84 13.90
N LEU A 224 -3.45 -5.70 13.56
CA LEU A 224 -3.71 -7.08 13.13
C LEU A 224 -4.42 -7.88 14.23
N LEU A 225 -3.97 -7.75 15.49
CA LEU A 225 -4.57 -8.44 16.63
C LEU A 225 -6.00 -7.95 16.90
N HIS A 226 -6.28 -6.65 16.80
CA HIS A 226 -7.65 -6.15 16.89
C HIS A 226 -8.53 -6.66 15.74
N ARG A 227 -8.05 -6.66 14.50
CA ARG A 227 -8.78 -7.24 13.35
C ARG A 227 -9.07 -8.72 13.53
N ARG A 228 -8.21 -9.45 14.24
CA ARG A 228 -8.44 -10.84 14.60
C ARG A 228 -9.59 -11.00 15.59
N LEU A 229 -9.74 -10.05 16.52
CA LEU A 229 -10.85 -10.02 17.47
C LEU A 229 -12.17 -9.52 16.87
N ASP A 230 -12.18 -8.93 15.67
CA ASP A 230 -13.41 -8.52 14.98
C ASP A 230 -14.17 -9.70 14.38
N SER A 231 -13.51 -10.85 14.22
CA SER A 231 -14.11 -12.08 13.70
C SER A 231 -14.73 -12.97 14.78
N ILE A 232 -14.92 -12.44 16.00
CA ILE A 232 -15.58 -13.12 17.12
C ILE A 232 -17.05 -12.73 17.14
#